data_AF-A0A7D6ZXH7-F1
#
_entry.id   AF-A0A7D6ZXH7-F1
#
_cell.length_a   1.000
_cell.length_b   1.000
_cell.length_c   1.000
_cell.angle_alpha   90.00
_cell.angle_beta   90.00
_cell.angle_gamma   90.00
#
_symmetry.space_group_name_H-M   'P 1'
#
loop_
_entity.id
_entity.type
_entity.pdbx_description
1 polymer ?
#
loop_
_entity_poly.entity_id
_entity_poly.type
_entity_poly.pdbx_seq_one_letter_code
_entity_poly.pdbx_strand_id
1 'polypeptide(L)'
;MVNEINEKEIIEGILKGDKERLDELISLYGKLVYYIANSILVESHEKRYLDECYDDVFISLWFNVDCFDDEKGSLKSWIVSITKYKAIDIKRKISNHNKTFEYKDEITHIKNDCSLESIENNELIEDLLNTLDDIDREIFLKRYLKGFSIDEIAQELGYSKDYIYTRISRARKKMKKIAGDING
;
A
#
# COMPACT_ATOMS: atom_id res chain seq x y z
N MET A 1 21.35 -15.87 6.65
CA MET A 1 21.00 -17.24 6.23
C MET A 1 19.66 -17.75 6.76
N VAL A 2 19.25 -17.56 8.03
CA VAL A 2 17.94 -18.06 8.49
C VAL A 2 16.74 -17.21 8.01
N ASN A 3 16.94 -15.93 7.67
CA ASN A 3 15.84 -15.05 7.25
C ASN A 3 15.48 -15.13 5.75
N GLU A 4 16.43 -15.35 4.84
CA GLU A 4 16.18 -15.30 3.39
C GLU A 4 15.32 -16.46 2.87
N ILE A 5 15.47 -17.65 3.46
CA ILE A 5 14.65 -18.82 3.12
C ILE A 5 13.19 -18.58 3.48
N ASN A 6 12.93 -17.91 4.62
CA ASN A 6 11.59 -17.60 5.07
C ASN A 6 10.94 -16.47 4.24
N GLU A 7 11.71 -15.44 3.86
CA GLU A 7 11.19 -14.34 3.04
C GLU A 7 10.69 -14.79 1.66
N LYS A 8 11.41 -15.73 1.02
CA LYS A 8 10.99 -16.28 -0.27
C LYS A 8 9.69 -17.09 -0.16
N GLU A 9 9.57 -17.94 0.85
CA GLU A 9 8.35 -18.71 1.10
C GLU A 9 7.14 -17.80 1.39
N ILE A 10 7.37 -16.73 2.16
CA ILE A 10 6.35 -15.71 2.43
C ILE A 10 5.90 -15.04 1.13
N ILE A 11 6.83 -14.62 0.27
CA ILE A 11 6.50 -14.00 -1.03
C ILE A 11 5.70 -14.98 -1.91
N GLU A 12 6.17 -16.21 -2.05
CA GLU A 12 5.50 -17.24 -2.87
C GLU A 12 4.09 -17.56 -2.38
N GLY A 13 3.84 -17.54 -1.06
CA GLY A 13 2.50 -17.73 -0.52
C GLY A 13 1.61 -16.51 -0.73
N ILE A 14 2.13 -15.28 -0.55
CA ILE A 14 1.37 -14.04 -0.84
C ILE A 14 0.92 -14.02 -2.31
N LEU A 15 1.80 -14.43 -3.24
CA LEU A 15 1.46 -14.56 -4.67
C LEU A 15 0.27 -15.51 -4.93
N LYS A 16 0.11 -16.53 -4.08
CA LYS A 16 -1.00 -17.50 -4.14
C LYS A 16 -2.23 -17.05 -3.36
N GLY A 17 -2.22 -15.85 -2.78
CA GLY A 17 -3.32 -15.36 -1.94
C GLY A 17 -3.35 -15.99 -0.54
N ASP A 18 -2.24 -16.54 -0.05
CA ASP A 18 -2.14 -17.08 1.31
C ASP A 18 -2.02 -15.96 2.35
N LYS A 19 -3.07 -15.81 3.15
CA LYS A 19 -3.19 -14.75 4.16
C LYS A 19 -2.27 -14.98 5.35
N GLU A 20 -1.98 -16.25 5.69
CA GLU A 20 -1.08 -16.56 6.80
C GLU A 20 0.32 -16.03 6.52
N ARG A 21 0.74 -16.02 5.24
CA ARG A 21 2.02 -15.42 4.83
C ARG A 21 2.06 -13.91 4.93
N LEU A 22 0.93 -13.24 4.72
CA LEU A 22 0.84 -11.80 4.99
C LEU A 22 0.96 -11.53 6.50
N ASP A 23 0.36 -12.35 7.35
CA ASP A 23 0.47 -12.22 8.81
C ASP A 23 1.90 -12.49 9.31
N GLU A 24 2.61 -13.44 8.71
CA GLU A 24 4.04 -13.68 8.93
C GLU A 24 4.87 -12.44 8.52
N LEU A 25 4.60 -11.86 7.35
CA LEU A 25 5.28 -10.64 6.87
C LEU A 25 5.04 -9.45 7.82
N ILE A 26 3.79 -9.29 8.28
CA ILE A 26 3.40 -8.28 9.27
C ILE A 26 4.15 -8.51 10.59
N SER A 27 4.27 -9.76 11.04
CA SER A 27 4.99 -10.10 12.27
C SER A 27 6.48 -9.76 12.19
N LEU A 28 7.09 -9.96 11.01
CA LEU A 28 8.51 -9.65 10.76
C LEU A 28 8.77 -8.14 10.63
N TYR A 29 7.93 -7.44 9.86
CA TYR A 29 8.21 -6.07 9.42
C TYR A 29 7.32 -4.99 10.04
N GLY A 30 6.25 -5.35 10.74
CA GLY A 30 5.29 -4.40 11.31
C GLY A 30 5.94 -3.35 12.21
N LYS A 31 6.85 -3.76 13.11
CA LYS A 31 7.58 -2.81 13.98
C LYS A 31 8.44 -1.83 13.19
N LEU A 32 9.08 -2.29 12.11
CA LEU A 32 9.90 -1.45 11.24
C LEU A 32 9.04 -0.43 10.49
N VAL A 33 7.95 -0.89 9.90
CA VAL A 33 6.98 -0.04 9.18
C VAL A 33 6.44 1.03 10.12
N TYR A 34 5.97 0.63 11.30
CA TYR A 34 5.45 1.55 12.31
C TYR A 34 6.50 2.60 12.72
N TYR A 35 7.74 2.18 12.99
CA TYR A 35 8.80 3.10 13.40
C TYR A 35 9.10 4.15 12.32
N ILE A 36 9.24 3.73 11.06
CA ILE A 36 9.54 4.64 9.94
C ILE A 36 8.37 5.58 9.70
N ALA A 37 7.14 5.04 9.59
CA ALA A 37 5.95 5.85 9.39
C ALA A 37 5.77 6.88 10.51
N ASN A 38 5.94 6.46 11.77
CA ASN A 38 5.85 7.34 12.92
C ASN A 38 6.91 8.44 12.86
N SER A 39 8.17 8.13 12.53
CA SER A 39 9.25 9.14 12.43
C SER A 39 9.00 10.24 11.39
N ILE A 40 8.25 9.95 10.33
CA ILE A 40 7.90 10.92 9.28
C ILE A 40 6.63 11.70 9.65
N LEU A 41 5.68 11.03 10.32
CA LEU A 41 4.37 11.56 10.66
C LEU A 41 4.29 12.16 12.07
N VAL A 42 5.40 12.27 12.82
CA VAL A 42 5.43 12.76 14.22
C VAL A 42 4.66 14.08 14.39
N GLU A 43 4.81 15.00 13.44
CA GLU A 43 4.19 16.34 13.48
C GLU A 43 2.66 16.31 13.28
N SER A 44 2.11 15.19 12.81
CA SER A 44 0.69 15.08 12.47
C SER A 44 -0.23 14.89 13.68
N HIS A 45 0.31 14.55 14.86
CA HIS A 45 -0.39 14.31 16.15
C HIS A 45 -1.61 13.36 16.12
N GLU A 46 -1.98 12.81 14.97
CA GLU A 46 -3.18 12.00 14.82
C GLU A 46 -2.81 10.56 14.49
N LYS A 47 -3.05 9.67 15.47
CA LYS A 47 -2.87 8.22 15.34
C LYS A 47 -3.49 7.65 14.06
N ARG A 48 -4.60 8.22 13.59
CA ARG A 48 -5.29 7.79 12.37
C ARG A 48 -4.39 7.75 11.13
N TYR A 49 -3.47 8.70 10.98
CA TYR A 49 -2.59 8.78 9.81
C TYR A 49 -1.49 7.72 9.84
N LEU A 50 -1.04 7.37 11.04
CA LEU A 50 -0.07 6.29 11.23
C LEU A 50 -0.71 4.94 10.95
N ASP A 51 -1.91 4.70 11.50
CA ASP A 51 -2.68 3.47 11.25
C ASP A 51 -2.99 3.33 9.74
N GLU A 52 -3.37 4.43 9.07
CA GLU A 52 -3.58 4.47 7.62
C GLU A 52 -2.30 4.17 6.82
N CYS A 53 -1.16 4.77 7.18
CA CYS A 53 0.12 4.49 6.52
C CYS A 53 0.51 3.02 6.66
N TYR A 54 0.33 2.46 7.86
CA TYR A 54 0.64 1.08 8.17
C TYR A 54 -0.19 0.13 7.31
N ASP A 55 -1.51 0.29 7.32
CA ASP A 55 -2.43 -0.53 6.52
C ASP A 55 -2.09 -0.42 5.03
N ASP A 56 -1.86 0.80 4.52
CA ASP A 56 -1.53 1.03 3.11
C ASP A 56 -0.22 0.36 2.69
N VAL A 57 0.77 0.23 3.57
CA VAL A 57 2.03 -0.47 3.27
C VAL A 57 1.76 -1.94 3.03
N PHE A 58 1.09 -2.63 3.96
CA PHE A 58 0.85 -4.07 3.84
C PHE A 58 -0.16 -4.41 2.74
N ILE A 59 -1.15 -3.55 2.49
CA ILE A 59 -2.01 -3.65 1.32
C ILE A 59 -1.16 -3.56 0.04
N SER A 60 -0.28 -2.58 -0.08
CA SER A 60 0.59 -2.50 -1.26
C SER A 60 1.53 -3.69 -1.39
N LEU A 61 2.04 -4.24 -0.30
CA LEU A 61 2.86 -5.44 -0.36
C LEU A 61 2.04 -6.63 -0.88
N TRP A 62 0.81 -6.83 -0.38
CA TRP A 62 -0.08 -7.88 -0.85
C TRP A 62 -0.33 -7.81 -2.37
N PHE A 63 -0.59 -6.62 -2.90
CA PHE A 63 -0.95 -6.44 -4.32
C PHE A 63 0.21 -6.31 -5.29
N ASN A 64 1.44 -6.11 -4.81
CA ASN A 64 2.59 -5.88 -5.69
C ASN A 64 3.82 -6.72 -5.31
N VAL A 65 3.65 -7.79 -4.53
CA VAL A 65 4.81 -8.61 -4.12
C VAL A 65 5.53 -9.22 -5.33
N ASP A 66 4.81 -9.42 -6.45
CA ASP A 66 5.34 -9.81 -7.75
C ASP A 66 6.28 -8.78 -8.38
N CYS A 67 6.15 -7.50 -8.01
CA CYS A 67 7.08 -6.44 -8.41
C CYS A 67 8.38 -6.44 -7.59
N PHE A 68 8.52 -7.27 -6.56
CA PHE A 68 9.77 -7.40 -5.81
C PHE A 68 10.82 -8.13 -6.66
N ASP A 69 11.99 -7.53 -6.74
CA ASP A 69 13.15 -8.02 -7.48
C ASP A 69 14.34 -8.06 -6.53
N ASP A 70 14.78 -9.26 -6.18
CA ASP A 70 15.88 -9.51 -5.23
C ASP A 70 17.25 -9.08 -5.79
N GLU A 71 17.38 -8.93 -7.12
CA GLU A 71 18.58 -8.37 -7.75
C GLU A 71 18.67 -6.85 -7.54
N LYS A 72 17.53 -6.15 -7.39
CA LYS A 72 17.49 -4.70 -7.14
C LYS A 72 17.67 -4.33 -5.67
N GLY A 73 17.52 -5.27 -4.75
CA GLY A 73 17.80 -5.08 -3.33
C GLY A 73 16.99 -5.97 -2.40
N SER A 74 17.25 -5.88 -1.09
CA SER A 74 16.55 -6.70 -0.09
C SER A 74 15.07 -6.33 0.06
N LEU A 75 14.24 -7.32 0.44
CA LEU A 75 12.83 -7.12 0.78
C LEU A 75 12.64 -6.02 1.82
N LYS A 76 13.51 -6.00 2.85
CA LYS A 76 13.56 -4.95 3.86
C LYS A 76 13.73 -3.56 3.23
N SER A 77 14.68 -3.38 2.30
CA SER A 77 14.91 -2.09 1.63
C SER A 77 13.69 -1.66 0.82
N TRP A 78 13.03 -2.59 0.14
CA TRP A 78 11.82 -2.32 -0.62
C TRP A 78 10.65 -1.89 0.29
N ILE A 79 10.41 -2.59 1.40
CA ILE A 79 9.42 -2.21 2.42
C ILE A 79 9.71 -0.82 3.00
N VAL A 80 10.98 -0.50 3.27
CA VAL A 80 11.41 0.83 3.74
C VAL A 80 11.04 1.91 2.72
N SER A 81 11.30 1.68 1.44
CA SER A 81 10.99 2.64 0.37
C SER A 81 9.48 2.86 0.22
N ILE A 82 8.69 1.78 0.22
CA ILE A 82 7.22 1.86 0.18
C ILE A 82 6.69 2.64 1.39
N THR A 83 7.21 2.36 2.59
CA THR A 83 6.79 3.02 3.83
C THR A 83 7.09 4.52 3.78
N LYS A 84 8.31 4.90 3.37
CA LYS A 84 8.69 6.31 3.22
C LYS A 84 7.80 7.03 2.21
N TYR A 85 7.58 6.43 1.05
CA TYR A 85 6.72 7.00 0.01
C TYR A 85 5.31 7.28 0.55
N LYS A 86 4.67 6.29 1.20
CA LYS A 86 3.32 6.44 1.75
C LYS A 86 3.24 7.45 2.89
N ALA A 87 4.21 7.44 3.80
CA ALA A 87 4.25 8.41 4.89
C ALA A 87 4.45 9.84 4.38
N ILE A 88 5.27 10.04 3.35
CA ILE A 88 5.45 11.35 2.71
C ILE A 88 4.18 11.79 1.98
N ASP A 89 3.49 10.88 1.27
CA ASP A 89 2.21 11.17 0.60
C ASP A 89 1.15 11.63 1.61
N ILE A 90 1.06 10.96 2.76
CA ILE A 90 0.19 11.37 3.87
C ILE A 90 0.63 12.72 4.48
N LYS A 91 1.94 12.93 4.68
CA LYS A 91 2.47 14.20 5.16
C LYS A 91 2.13 15.36 4.22
N ARG A 92 2.22 15.15 2.90
CA ARG A 92 1.80 16.11 1.87
C ARG A 92 0.31 16.43 1.98
N LYS A 93 -0.54 15.43 2.25
CA LYS A 93 -1.97 15.67 2.49
C LYS A 93 -2.19 16.59 3.70
N ILE A 94 -1.53 16.30 4.83
CA ILE A 94 -1.65 17.10 6.06
C ILE A 94 -1.15 18.54 5.82
N SER A 95 -0.02 18.68 5.12
CA SER A 95 0.56 19.99 4.78
C SER A 95 -0.30 20.75 3.76
N ASN A 96 -0.93 20.09 2.80
CA ASN A 96 -1.81 20.74 1.82
C ASN A 96 -3.12 21.26 2.45
N HIS A 97 -3.54 20.69 3.58
CA HIS A 97 -4.56 21.31 4.44
C HIS A 97 -4.05 22.59 5.14
N ASN A 98 -2.72 22.82 5.21
CA ASN A 98 -2.06 23.92 5.94
C ASN A 98 -1.14 24.84 5.10
N LYS A 99 -1.12 24.69 3.75
CA LYS A 99 -0.27 25.36 2.73
C LYS A 99 1.11 24.73 2.40
N THR A 100 1.47 25.02 1.15
CA THR A 100 2.46 24.48 0.21
C THR A 100 3.88 24.31 0.74
N PHE A 101 4.43 23.09 0.62
CA PHE A 101 5.87 22.85 0.63
C PHE A 101 6.29 22.15 -0.67
N GLU A 102 7.14 22.84 -1.44
CA GLU A 102 7.97 22.22 -2.46
C GLU A 102 9.15 21.52 -1.77
N TYR A 103 9.30 20.23 -2.03
CA TYR A 103 10.59 19.56 -1.84
C TYR A 103 10.85 18.68 -3.05
N LYS A 104 11.94 19.01 -3.75
CA LYS A 104 12.65 18.13 -4.68
C LYS A 104 13.45 17.14 -3.84
N ASP A 105 13.22 15.84 -4.02
CA ASP A 105 14.29 14.90 -4.37
C ASP A 105 13.78 13.46 -4.37
N GLU A 106 14.20 12.75 -5.43
CA GLU A 106 14.61 11.34 -5.47
C GLU A 106 13.82 10.34 -4.63
N ILE A 107 12.49 10.44 -4.56
CA ILE A 107 11.72 9.24 -4.32
C ILE A 107 11.73 8.52 -5.65
N THR A 108 12.54 7.46 -5.71
CA THR A 108 12.47 6.46 -6.76
C THR A 108 10.99 6.22 -7.00
N HIS A 109 10.48 6.72 -8.12
CA HIS A 109 9.12 6.41 -8.54
C HIS A 109 9.14 4.90 -8.67
N ILE A 110 8.66 4.20 -7.64
CA ILE A 110 8.32 2.80 -7.77
C ILE A 110 7.03 2.83 -8.60
N LYS A 111 7.17 3.12 -9.90
CA LYS A 111 6.20 2.76 -10.90
C LYS A 111 6.22 1.24 -10.88
N ASN A 112 5.30 0.69 -10.11
CA ASN A 112 4.98 -0.72 -10.17
C ASN A 112 4.35 -0.93 -11.55
N ASP A 113 5.17 -1.23 -12.56
CA ASP A 113 4.69 -1.86 -13.80
C ASP A 113 4.41 -3.35 -13.49
N CYS A 114 3.50 -3.60 -12.55
CA CYS A 114 2.98 -4.94 -12.28
C CYS A 114 1.91 -5.26 -13.34
N SER A 115 2.00 -6.45 -13.93
CA SER A 115 1.02 -6.92 -14.92
C SER A 115 -0.33 -7.18 -14.24
N LEU A 116 -1.42 -6.63 -14.77
CA LEU A 116 -2.79 -6.94 -14.33
C LEU A 116 -3.09 -8.45 -14.32
N GLU A 117 -2.35 -9.24 -15.10
CA GLU A 117 -2.47 -10.71 -15.19
C GLU A 117 -2.21 -11.45 -13.87
N SER A 118 -1.42 -10.90 -12.94
CA SER A 118 -1.16 -11.53 -11.64
C SER A 118 -2.35 -11.40 -10.68
N ILE A 119 -3.17 -10.35 -10.86
CA ILE A 119 -4.42 -10.12 -10.11
C ILE A 119 -5.54 -11.04 -10.60
N GLU A 120 -5.62 -11.30 -11.90
CA GLU A 120 -6.67 -12.13 -12.51
C GLU A 120 -6.63 -13.61 -12.05
N ASN A 121 -5.49 -14.08 -11.55
CA ASN A 121 -5.34 -15.45 -11.05
C ASN A 121 -5.56 -15.61 -9.54
N ASN A 122 -5.94 -14.54 -8.84
CA ASN A 122 -6.16 -14.54 -7.40
C ASN A 122 -7.65 -14.29 -7.11
N GLU A 123 -8.43 -15.37 -7.01
CA GLU A 123 -9.89 -15.33 -6.80
C GLU A 123 -10.31 -14.42 -5.63
N LEU A 124 -9.51 -14.39 -4.56
CA LEU A 124 -9.71 -13.51 -3.40
C LEU A 124 -9.59 -12.02 -3.74
N ILE A 125 -8.68 -11.66 -4.65
CA ILE A 125 -8.53 -10.29 -5.15
C ILE A 125 -9.67 -9.96 -6.13
N GLU A 126 -10.06 -10.90 -6.98
CA GLU A 126 -11.16 -10.69 -7.92
C GLU A 126 -12.48 -10.44 -7.17
N ASP A 127 -12.81 -11.28 -6.19
CA ASP A 127 -13.97 -11.11 -5.31
C ASP A 127 -13.96 -9.75 -4.61
N LEU A 128 -12.79 -9.33 -4.12
CA LEU A 128 -12.60 -8.03 -3.49
C LEU A 128 -12.89 -6.87 -4.46
N LEU A 129 -12.31 -6.92 -5.66
CA LEU A 129 -12.49 -5.89 -6.68
C LEU A 129 -13.95 -5.86 -7.17
N ASN A 130 -14.64 -7.00 -7.22
CA ASN A 130 -16.06 -7.11 -7.58
C ASN A 130 -16.99 -6.47 -6.54
N THR A 131 -16.53 -6.26 -5.29
CA THR A 131 -17.32 -5.53 -4.27
C THR A 131 -17.19 -4.00 -4.37
N LEU A 132 -16.26 -3.51 -5.18
CA LEU A 132 -16.04 -2.09 -5.43
C LEU A 132 -16.89 -1.65 -6.61
N ASP A 133 -17.43 -0.43 -6.54
CA ASP A 133 -18.01 0.18 -7.74
C ASP A 133 -16.88 0.56 -8.71
N ASP A 134 -17.21 0.83 -9.98
CA ASP A 134 -16.21 1.03 -11.05
C ASP A 134 -15.18 2.12 -10.70
N ILE A 135 -15.65 3.22 -10.09
CA ILE A 135 -14.79 4.34 -9.69
C ILE A 135 -13.90 3.96 -8.50
N ASP A 136 -14.44 3.29 -7.48
CA ASP A 136 -13.66 2.78 -6.35
C ASP A 136 -12.60 1.78 -6.83
N ARG A 137 -12.98 0.87 -7.76
CA ARG A 137 -12.09 -0.11 -8.37
C ARG A 137 -10.97 0.57 -9.15
N GLU A 138 -11.29 1.54 -9.99
CA GLU A 138 -10.29 2.27 -10.77
C GLU A 138 -9.30 3.04 -9.89
N ILE A 139 -9.82 3.78 -8.89
CA ILE A 139 -8.98 4.49 -7.91
C ILE A 139 -8.10 3.51 -7.15
N PHE A 140 -8.65 2.37 -6.73
CA PHE A 140 -7.94 1.34 -6.00
C PHE A 140 -6.80 0.74 -6.82
N LEU A 141 -7.07 0.32 -8.06
CA LEU A 141 -6.06 -0.22 -8.97
C LEU A 141 -4.97 0.81 -9.26
N LYS A 142 -5.33 2.06 -9.56
CA LYS A 142 -4.32 3.12 -9.79
C LYS A 142 -3.43 3.32 -8.56
N ARG A 143 -4.02 3.36 -7.37
CA ARG A 143 -3.29 3.58 -6.11
C ARG A 143 -2.38 2.42 -5.78
N TYR A 144 -2.93 1.21 -5.73
CA TYR A 144 -2.24 0.07 -5.17
C TYR A 144 -1.48 -0.71 -6.22
N LEU A 145 -2.00 -0.89 -7.43
CA LEU A 145 -1.30 -1.65 -8.48
C LEU A 145 -0.36 -0.77 -9.30
N LYS A 146 -0.81 0.41 -9.73
CA LYS A 146 -0.02 1.28 -10.62
C LYS A 146 0.92 2.24 -9.88
N GLY A 147 0.84 2.28 -8.55
CA GLY A 147 1.69 3.13 -7.70
C GLY A 147 1.41 4.63 -7.80
N PHE A 148 0.22 5.04 -8.26
CA PHE A 148 -0.11 6.46 -8.36
C PHE A 148 -0.31 7.08 -6.97
N SER A 149 0.17 8.30 -6.80
CA SER A 149 -0.16 9.15 -5.65
C SER A 149 -1.63 9.61 -5.71
N ILE A 150 -2.18 10.01 -4.56
CA ILE A 150 -3.53 10.59 -4.53
C ILE A 150 -3.62 11.82 -5.44
N ASP A 151 -2.53 12.59 -5.51
CA ASP A 151 -2.42 13.78 -6.34
C ASP A 151 -2.49 13.45 -7.83
N GLU A 152 -1.76 12.43 -8.29
CA GLU A 152 -1.79 11.97 -9.68
C GLU A 152 -3.16 11.41 -10.05
N ILE A 153 -3.80 10.62 -9.16
CA ILE A 153 -5.15 10.08 -9.40
C ILE A 153 -6.19 11.21 -9.49
N ALA A 154 -6.12 12.19 -8.59
CA ALA A 154 -7.02 13.34 -8.59
C ALA A 154 -6.90 14.16 -9.87
N GLN A 155 -5.67 14.41 -10.32
CA GLN A 155 -5.39 15.13 -11.57
C GLN A 155 -5.90 14.34 -12.80
N GLU A 156 -5.66 13.04 -12.85
CA GLU A 156 -6.02 12.21 -14.00
C GLU A 156 -7.54 12.02 -14.12
N LEU A 157 -8.23 11.76 -13.00
CA LEU A 157 -9.67 11.52 -12.99
C LEU A 157 -10.51 12.80 -12.89
N GLY A 158 -9.88 13.97 -12.72
CA GLY A 158 -10.57 15.25 -12.63
C GLY A 158 -11.38 15.45 -11.33
N TYR A 159 -11.00 14.75 -10.25
CA TYR A 159 -11.66 14.86 -8.94
C TYR A 159 -10.78 15.59 -7.91
N SER A 160 -11.38 16.05 -6.81
CA SER A 160 -10.60 16.60 -5.70
C SER A 160 -9.84 15.51 -4.94
N LYS A 161 -8.69 15.85 -4.35
CA LYS A 161 -7.90 14.94 -3.50
C LYS A 161 -8.74 14.35 -2.36
N ASP A 162 -9.63 15.15 -1.76
CA ASP A 162 -10.52 14.71 -0.68
C ASP A 162 -11.57 13.70 -1.16
N TYR A 163 -12.07 13.85 -2.39
CA TYR A 163 -12.96 12.88 -3.01
C TYR A 163 -12.25 11.54 -3.21
N ILE A 164 -11.06 11.54 -3.84
CA ILE A 164 -10.24 10.34 -4.04
C ILE A 164 -9.95 9.65 -2.70
N TYR A 165 -9.56 10.43 -1.69
CA TYR A 165 -9.28 9.91 -0.35
C TYR A 165 -10.50 9.21 0.28
N THR A 166 -11.67 9.83 0.17
CA THR A 166 -12.93 9.27 0.71
C THR A 166 -13.25 7.92 0.06
N ARG A 167 -13.01 7.80 -1.25
CA ARG A 167 -13.19 6.55 -2.00
C ARG A 167 -12.19 5.47 -1.57
N ILE A 168 -10.91 5.81 -1.46
CA ILE A 168 -9.86 4.89 -0.96
C ILE A 168 -10.17 4.41 0.47
N SER A 169 -10.63 5.30 1.35
CA SER A 169 -11.01 4.93 2.72
C SER A 169 -12.18 3.94 2.75
N ARG A 170 -13.18 4.12 1.88
CA ARG A 170 -14.30 3.18 1.74
C ARG A 170 -13.85 1.83 1.20
N ALA A 171 -13.02 1.83 0.15
CA ALA A 171 -12.45 0.61 -0.42
C ALA A 171 -11.68 -0.18 0.65
N ARG A 172 -10.81 0.47 1.43
CA ARG A 172 -10.10 -0.16 2.56
C ARG A 172 -11.02 -0.77 3.61
N LYS A 173 -12.10 -0.08 3.98
CA LYS A 173 -13.08 -0.64 4.93
C LYS A 173 -13.75 -1.90 4.39
N LYS A 174 -14.11 -1.91 3.10
CA LYS A 174 -14.64 -3.11 2.44
C LYS A 174 -13.60 -4.23 2.43
N MET A 175 -12.35 -3.92 2.13
CA MET A 175 -11.26 -4.91 2.16
C MET A 175 -11.04 -5.50 3.54
N LYS A 176 -10.99 -4.65 4.58
CA LYS A 176 -10.82 -5.09 5.96
C LYS A 176 -11.98 -5.96 6.42
N LYS A 177 -13.19 -5.71 5.92
CA LYS A 177 -14.34 -6.56 6.18
C LYS A 177 -14.18 -7.93 5.52
N ILE A 178 -13.78 -7.99 4.25
CA ILE A 178 -13.57 -9.26 3.54
C ILE A 178 -12.38 -10.04 4.12
N ALA A 179 -11.30 -9.35 4.50
CA ALA A 179 -10.17 -9.96 5.20
C ALA A 179 -10.51 -10.37 6.64
N GLY A 180 -11.40 -9.63 7.31
CA GLY A 180 -11.83 -9.85 8.69
C GLY A 180 -12.95 -10.88 8.86
N ASP A 181 -13.81 -11.06 7.84
CA ASP A 181 -14.84 -12.11 7.77
C ASP A 181 -14.21 -13.51 7.55
N ILE A 182 -12.88 -13.59 7.45
CA ILE A 182 -12.10 -14.84 7.39
C ILE A 182 -11.52 -15.21 8.77
N ASN A 183 -11.69 -14.34 9.77
CA ASN A 183 -11.43 -14.63 11.19
C ASN A 183 -12.73 -14.89 11.98
N GLY A 184 -13.82 -15.26 11.29
CA GLY A 184 -15.11 -15.65 11.86
C GLY A 184 -15.39 -17.13 11.66
#